data_AF-A0A155G1H4-F1
#
_entry.id   AF-A0A155G1H4-F1
#
_cell.length_a   1.000
_cell.length_b   1.000
_cell.length_c   1.000
_cell.angle_alpha   90.00
_cell.angle_beta   90.00
_cell.angle_gamma   90.00
#
_symmetry.space_group_name_H-M   'P 1'
#
loop_
_entity.id
_entity.type
_entity.pdbx_description
1 polymer ?
#
loop_
_entity_poly.entity_id
_entity_poly.type
_entity_poly.pdbx_seq_one_letter_code
_entity_poly.pdbx_strand_id
1 'polypeptide(L)'
;MSPELVSGIARVAHEKLLSVLTECGTKKTKGTCLFASYLVCYLAKTKGLDAVVRGGNGADDGGIFTESGGFGHYWCELNFEEVQYYIDITSEQFGFHPYIVKRVNDITGWPRYIPGDQETVDSHLEQLLRDGYTE
;
A
#
# COMPACT_ATOMS: atom_id res chain seq x y z
N MET A 1 14.36 14.75 9.67
CA MET A 1 13.39 14.98 8.56
C MET A 1 12.00 14.90 9.20
N SER A 2 10.98 15.67 8.81
CA SER A 2 9.70 15.67 9.55
C SER A 2 8.79 14.49 9.16
N PRO A 3 7.80 14.10 9.99
CA PRO A 3 6.70 13.20 9.62
C PRO A 3 5.99 13.57 8.31
N GLU A 4 6.13 14.82 7.87
CA GLU A 4 5.63 15.33 6.59
C GLU A 4 6.29 14.66 5.39
N LEU A 5 7.49 14.08 5.53
CA LEU A 5 8.12 13.31 4.46
C LEU A 5 7.30 12.07 4.11
N VAL A 6 6.93 11.28 5.12
CA VAL A 6 6.16 10.04 4.96
C VAL A 6 4.76 10.35 4.42
N SER A 7 4.08 11.34 5.01
CA SER A 7 2.78 11.81 4.50
C SER A 7 2.88 12.42 3.10
N GLY A 8 3.98 13.10 2.79
CA GLY A 8 4.26 13.66 1.47
C GLY A 8 4.43 12.58 0.40
N ILE A 9 5.08 11.46 0.72
CA ILE A 9 5.19 10.30 -0.17
C ILE A 9 3.79 9.76 -0.47
N ALA A 10 2.98 9.50 0.56
CA ALA A 10 1.63 8.96 0.38
C ALA A 10 0.76 9.87 -0.51
N ARG A 11 0.76 11.17 -0.24
CA ARG A 11 0.00 12.15 -1.03
C ARG A 11 0.43 12.18 -2.49
N VAL A 12 1.74 12.30 -2.76
CA VAL A 12 2.27 12.34 -4.13
C VAL A 12 2.02 11.04 -4.88
N ALA A 13 2.14 9.90 -4.19
CA ALA A 13 1.86 8.59 -4.78
C ALA A 13 0.38 8.45 -5.15
N HIS A 14 -0.53 8.87 -4.26
CA HIS A 14 -1.96 8.89 -4.51
C HIS A 14 -2.35 9.81 -5.69
N GLU A 15 -1.81 11.03 -5.74
CA GLU A 15 -2.04 11.97 -6.86
C GLU A 15 -1.57 11.37 -8.20
N LYS A 16 -0.41 10.71 -8.21
CA LYS A 16 0.11 10.01 -9.40
C LYS A 16 -0.76 8.83 -9.80
N LEU A 17 -1.20 8.02 -8.84
CA LEU A 17 -2.12 6.91 -9.10
C LEU A 17 -3.40 7.42 -9.77
N LEU A 18 -4.02 8.47 -9.24
CA LEU A 18 -5.24 9.05 -9.83
C LEU A 18 -5.03 9.60 -11.24
N SER A 19 -3.86 10.19 -11.52
CA SER A 19 -3.51 10.64 -12.88
C SER A 19 -3.46 9.46 -13.85
N VAL A 20 -2.73 8.40 -13.49
CA VAL A 20 -2.61 7.18 -14.31
C VAL A 20 -3.97 6.53 -14.55
N LEU A 21 -4.79 6.38 -13.49
CA LEU A 21 -6.13 5.81 -13.63
C LEU A 21 -7.01 6.65 -14.56
N THR A 22 -6.94 7.98 -14.43
CA THR A 22 -7.70 8.90 -15.29
C THR A 22 -7.29 8.77 -16.75
N GLU A 23 -5.99 8.62 -17.04
CA GLU A 23 -5.46 8.34 -18.39
C GLU A 23 -5.96 6.98 -18.92
N CYS A 24 -6.14 5.99 -18.05
CA CYS A 24 -6.77 4.71 -18.37
C CYS A 24 -8.31 4.76 -18.43
N GLY A 25 -8.94 5.92 -18.30
CA GLY A 25 -10.38 6.09 -18.40
C GLY A 25 -11.18 5.65 -17.16
N THR A 26 -10.53 5.50 -16.00
CA THR A 26 -11.18 5.13 -14.74
C THR A 26 -10.72 6.01 -13.57
N LYS A 27 -11.46 5.99 -12.47
CA LYS A 27 -11.04 6.58 -11.18
C LYS A 27 -11.13 5.57 -10.05
N LYS A 28 -11.45 4.33 -10.37
CA LYS A 28 -11.60 3.26 -9.39
C LYS A 28 -10.23 2.70 -9.06
N THR A 29 -9.88 2.68 -7.79
CA THR A 29 -8.68 2.03 -7.30
C THR A 29 -8.85 0.53 -7.10
N LYS A 30 -10.06 -0.02 -7.20
CA LYS A 30 -10.29 -1.47 -7.04
C LYS A 30 -9.40 -2.28 -7.99
N GLY A 31 -8.64 -3.22 -7.42
CA GLY A 31 -7.67 -4.04 -8.15
C GLY A 31 -6.28 -3.42 -8.27
N THR A 32 -6.11 -2.12 -8.03
CA THR A 32 -4.84 -1.42 -8.28
C THR A 32 -3.88 -1.47 -7.08
N CYS A 33 -4.26 -2.10 -5.96
CA CYS A 33 -3.53 -2.03 -4.69
C CYS A 33 -2.08 -2.53 -4.79
N LEU A 34 -1.79 -3.56 -5.59
CA LEU A 34 -0.42 -4.03 -5.81
C LEU A 34 0.44 -2.98 -6.52
N PHE A 35 -0.06 -2.44 -7.65
CA PHE A 35 0.63 -1.38 -8.40
C PHE A 35 0.78 -0.10 -7.56
N ALA A 36 -0.26 0.27 -6.81
CA ALA A 36 -0.27 1.41 -5.92
C ALA A 36 0.77 1.28 -4.80
N SER A 37 0.88 0.08 -4.20
CA SER A 37 1.89 -0.22 -3.18
C SER A 37 3.30 -0.16 -3.75
N TYR A 38 3.50 -0.70 -4.96
CA TYR A 38 4.77 -0.58 -5.66
C TYR A 38 5.15 0.88 -5.94
N LEU A 39 4.21 1.72 -6.37
CA LEU A 39 4.44 3.15 -6.61
C LEU A 39 4.92 3.87 -5.35
N VAL A 40 4.32 3.59 -4.19
CA VAL A 40 4.77 4.12 -2.90
C VAL A 40 6.19 3.66 -2.58
N CYS A 41 6.46 2.35 -2.71
CA CYS A 41 7.77 1.76 -2.46
C CYS A 41 8.85 2.37 -3.36
N TYR A 42 8.56 2.53 -4.65
CA TYR A 42 9.44 3.21 -5.60
C TYR A 42 9.76 4.64 -5.17
N LEU A 43 8.73 5.45 -4.86
CA LEU A 43 8.92 6.83 -4.43
C LEU A 43 9.70 6.94 -3.11
N ALA A 44 9.45 6.05 -2.14
CA ALA A 44 10.20 5.98 -0.90
C ALA A 44 11.69 5.66 -1.15
N LYS A 45 11.98 4.67 -2.00
CA LYS A 45 13.35 4.28 -2.37
C LYS A 45 14.09 5.40 -3.10
N THR A 46 13.43 6.17 -3.98
CA THR A 46 14.06 7.36 -4.61
C THR A 46 14.45 8.46 -3.61
N LYS A 47 13.92 8.40 -2.38
CA LYS A 47 14.25 9.30 -1.27
C LYS A 47 15.25 8.68 -0.28
N GLY A 48 15.80 7.52 -0.61
CA GLY A 48 16.76 6.80 0.23
C GLY A 48 16.14 6.10 1.44
N LEU A 49 14.83 5.88 1.44
CA LEU A 49 14.14 5.14 2.51
C LEU A 49 14.13 3.65 2.19
N ASP A 50 14.31 2.84 3.23
CA ASP A 50 14.05 1.40 3.15
C ASP A 50 12.54 1.16 3.15
N ALA A 51 12.06 0.49 2.11
CA ALA A 51 10.64 0.28 1.86
C ALA A 51 10.41 -1.08 1.19
N VAL A 52 9.31 -1.73 1.59
CA VAL A 52 8.92 -3.06 1.15
C VAL A 52 7.41 -3.08 0.92
N VAL A 53 6.98 -3.75 -0.15
CA VAL A 53 5.56 -4.01 -0.36
C VAL A 53 5.20 -5.24 0.47
N ARG A 54 4.13 -5.12 1.26
CA ARG A 54 3.52 -6.21 2.01
C ARG A 54 2.13 -6.47 1.44
N GLY A 55 1.59 -7.64 1.76
CA GLY A 55 0.23 -7.97 1.40
C GLY A 55 -0.26 -9.19 2.15
N GLY A 56 -1.47 -9.62 1.79
CA GLY A 56 -2.06 -10.86 2.25
C GLY A 56 -3.42 -11.09 1.61
N ASN A 57 -4.05 -12.23 1.89
CA ASN A 57 -5.27 -12.67 1.23
C ASN A 57 -6.58 -12.32 1.97
N GLY A 58 -6.48 -11.79 3.21
CA GLY A 58 -7.61 -11.41 4.05
C GLY A 58 -8.29 -12.57 4.78
N ALA A 59 -7.74 -13.78 4.69
CA ALA A 59 -8.27 -14.99 5.28
C ALA A 59 -7.23 -15.64 6.19
N ASP A 60 -6.44 -16.58 5.66
CA ASP A 60 -5.46 -17.38 6.39
C ASP A 60 -4.01 -16.91 6.20
N ASP A 61 -3.76 -15.96 5.30
CA ASP A 61 -2.42 -15.42 5.01
C ASP A 61 -2.42 -13.88 5.02
N GLY A 62 -2.56 -13.30 6.21
CA GLY A 62 -2.53 -11.85 6.40
C GLY A 62 -3.61 -11.09 5.63
N GLY A 63 -3.41 -9.79 5.43
CA GLY A 63 -4.30 -8.89 4.68
C GLY A 63 -4.65 -7.61 5.45
N ILE A 64 -5.62 -6.87 4.93
CA ILE A 64 -6.24 -5.74 5.62
C ILE A 64 -7.50 -6.20 6.34
N PHE A 65 -7.61 -5.84 7.62
CA PHE A 65 -8.77 -6.15 8.44
C PHE A 65 -9.48 -4.87 8.82
N THR A 66 -10.81 -4.91 8.73
CA THR A 66 -11.71 -3.83 9.08
C THR A 66 -12.74 -4.33 10.10
N GLU A 67 -13.66 -3.46 10.51
CA GLU A 67 -14.81 -3.87 11.33
C GLU A 67 -15.70 -4.92 10.64
N SER A 68 -15.67 -5.00 9.30
CA SER A 68 -16.51 -5.91 8.51
C SER A 68 -15.83 -7.22 8.13
N GLY A 69 -14.54 -7.40 8.41
CA GLY A 69 -13.80 -8.64 8.12
C GLY A 69 -12.41 -8.39 7.53
N GLY A 70 -11.79 -9.48 7.07
CA GLY A 70 -10.50 -9.47 6.38
C GLY A 70 -10.65 -9.43 4.86
N PHE A 71 -9.72 -8.74 4.19
CA PHE A 71 -9.69 -8.58 2.74
C PHE A 71 -8.27 -8.75 2.21
N GLY A 72 -8.17 -9.38 1.04
CA GLY A 72 -6.91 -9.44 0.31
C GLY A 72 -6.48 -8.04 -0.13
N HIS A 73 -5.26 -7.67 0.22
CA HIS A 73 -4.78 -6.30 -0.01
C HIS A 73 -3.26 -6.20 0.02
N TYR A 74 -2.73 -5.19 -0.64
CA TYR A 74 -1.31 -4.83 -0.62
C TYR A 74 -1.13 -3.41 -0.08
N TRP A 75 -0.04 -3.18 0.64
CA TRP A 75 0.38 -1.87 1.11
C TRP A 75 1.92 -1.77 1.06
N CYS A 76 2.45 -0.58 1.31
CA CYS A 76 3.89 -0.39 1.47
C CYS A 76 4.23 -0.17 2.94
N GLU A 77 5.23 -0.86 3.45
CA GLU A 77 5.88 -0.52 4.71
C GLU A 77 7.20 0.21 4.45
N LEU A 78 7.53 1.20 5.28
CA LEU A 78 8.83 1.87 5.22
C LEU A 78 9.36 2.21 6.61
N ASN A 79 10.68 2.31 6.71
CA ASN A 79 11.39 2.73 7.92
C ASN A 79 11.80 4.20 7.82
N PHE A 80 11.47 4.98 8.84
CA PHE A 80 11.85 6.38 8.94
C PHE A 80 12.11 6.78 10.39
N GLU A 81 13.32 7.25 10.70
CA GLU A 81 13.74 7.66 12.06
C GLU A 81 13.40 6.59 13.12
N GLU A 82 13.77 5.33 12.85
CA GLU A 82 13.50 4.15 13.70
C GLU A 82 12.01 3.80 13.89
N VAL A 83 11.11 4.49 13.19
CA VAL A 83 9.69 4.20 13.17
C VAL A 83 9.32 3.55 11.85
N GLN A 84 8.70 2.38 11.94
CA GLN A 84 8.11 1.73 10.78
C GLN A 84 6.69 2.27 10.56
N TYR A 85 6.36 2.55 9.30
CA TYR A 85 5.04 3.02 8.87
C TYR A 85 4.48 2.07 7.82
N TYR A 86 3.17 1.84 7.84
CA TYR A 86 2.44 1.39 6.66
C TYR A 86 1.80 2.59 5.95
N ILE A 87 1.87 2.54 4.62
CA ILE A 87 1.25 3.46 3.70
C ILE A 87 0.37 2.66 2.74
N ASP A 88 -0.91 3.01 2.72
CA ASP A 88 -1.91 2.46 1.80
C ASP A 88 -2.58 3.63 1.10
N ILE A 89 -2.41 3.74 -0.23
CA ILE A 89 -3.00 4.82 -1.04
C ILE A 89 -4.24 4.37 -1.81
N THR A 90 -4.83 3.25 -1.38
CA THR A 90 -6.03 2.64 -1.96
C THR A 90 -7.04 2.25 -0.89
N SER A 91 -6.88 2.77 0.34
CA SER A 91 -7.69 2.40 1.50
C SER A 91 -9.16 2.79 1.38
N GLU A 92 -9.51 3.70 0.46
CA GLU A 92 -10.90 4.02 0.14
C GLU A 92 -11.70 2.84 -0.43
N GLN A 93 -11.02 1.79 -0.94
CA GLN A 93 -11.65 0.54 -1.36
C GLN A 93 -12.48 -0.10 -0.23
N PHE A 94 -12.11 0.21 1.02
CA PHE A 94 -12.74 -0.30 2.24
C PHE A 94 -13.49 0.79 3.02
N GLY A 95 -13.71 1.96 2.41
CA GLY A 95 -14.44 3.08 3.03
C GLY A 95 -13.62 3.96 3.96
N PHE A 96 -12.29 3.85 3.96
CA PHE A 96 -11.41 4.75 4.72
C PHE A 96 -11.00 5.99 3.90
N HIS A 97 -10.17 6.84 4.52
CA HIS A 97 -9.53 7.96 3.82
C HIS A 97 -8.77 7.48 2.57
N PRO A 98 -8.66 8.30 1.50
CA PRO A 98 -8.00 7.90 0.24
C PRO A 98 -6.57 7.38 0.37
N TYR A 99 -5.87 7.83 1.41
CA TYR A 99 -4.62 7.23 1.82
C TYR A 99 -4.51 7.19 3.34
N ILE A 100 -3.88 6.14 3.85
CA ILE A 100 -3.54 5.95 5.26
C ILE A 100 -2.03 5.98 5.39
N VAL A 101 -1.57 6.70 6.42
CA VAL A 101 -0.20 6.66 6.90
C VAL A 101 -0.27 6.39 8.39
N LYS A 102 0.19 5.23 8.82
CA LYS A 102 0.07 4.79 10.23
C LYS A 102 1.33 4.08 10.67
N ARG A 103 1.67 4.19 11.95
CA ARG A 103 2.83 3.50 12.54
C ARG A 103 2.53 2.02 12.70
N VAL A 104 3.53 1.16 12.50
CA VAL A 104 3.36 -0.30 12.61
C VAL A 104 2.95 -0.77 14.00
N ASN A 105 3.41 -0.06 15.03
CA ASN A 105 3.09 -0.39 16.42
C ASN A 105 1.78 0.24 16.91
N ASP A 106 1.11 1.05 16.08
CA ASP A 106 -0.19 1.60 16.41
C ASP A 106 -1.29 0.60 16.02
N ILE A 107 -1.61 -0.29 16.97
CA ILE A 107 -2.67 -1.28 16.84
C ILE A 107 -4.06 -0.75 17.20
N THR A 108 -4.19 0.56 17.49
CA THR A 108 -5.45 1.17 17.88
C THR A 108 -6.31 1.51 16.65
N GLY A 109 -7.62 1.28 16.73
CA GLY A 109 -8.55 1.57 15.64
C GLY A 109 -8.42 0.63 14.42
N TRP A 110 -9.09 1.03 13.33
CA TRP A 110 -9.17 0.33 12.05
C TRP A 110 -8.67 1.23 10.91
N PRO A 111 -8.17 0.66 9.80
CA PRO A 111 -7.93 -0.76 9.56
C PRO A 111 -6.68 -1.28 10.28
N ARG A 112 -6.54 -2.61 10.34
CA ARG A 112 -5.34 -3.32 10.79
C ARG A 112 -4.69 -4.01 9.61
N TYR A 113 -3.37 -3.92 9.53
CA TYR A 113 -2.57 -4.53 8.48
C TYR A 113 -1.77 -5.68 9.09
N ILE A 114 -1.94 -6.89 8.56
CA ILE A 114 -1.21 -8.08 9.01
C ILE A 114 -0.48 -8.63 7.79
N PRO A 115 0.87 -8.58 7.73
CA PRO A 115 1.59 -9.13 6.60
C PRO A 115 1.39 -10.65 6.53
N GLY A 116 1.10 -11.16 5.34
CA GLY A 116 1.14 -12.57 5.01
C GLY A 116 2.54 -13.00 4.57
N ASP A 117 2.62 -14.08 3.81
CA ASP A 117 3.85 -14.63 3.27
C ASP A 117 4.52 -13.68 2.27
N GLN A 118 5.77 -13.32 2.57
CA GLN A 118 6.50 -12.36 1.74
C GLN A 118 6.94 -12.97 0.40
N GLU A 119 7.26 -14.27 0.34
CA GLU A 119 7.66 -14.91 -0.92
C GLU A 119 6.53 -14.85 -1.95
N THR A 120 5.30 -15.07 -1.50
CA THR A 120 4.08 -14.91 -2.31
C THR A 120 3.91 -13.47 -2.80
N VAL A 121 4.09 -12.47 -1.92
CA VAL A 121 3.99 -11.05 -2.30
C VAL A 121 5.06 -10.66 -3.33
N ASP A 122 6.29 -11.13 -3.14
CA ASP A 122 7.41 -10.86 -4.04
C ASP A 122 7.17 -11.49 -5.42
N SER A 123 6.65 -12.72 -5.47
CA SER A 123 6.23 -13.39 -6.72
C SER A 123 5.16 -12.59 -7.49
N HIS A 124 4.16 -12.05 -6.78
CA HIS A 124 3.14 -11.20 -7.42
C HIS A 124 3.73 -9.89 -7.97
N LEU A 125 4.71 -9.28 -7.28
CA LEU A 125 5.40 -8.10 -7.79
C LEU A 125 6.24 -8.42 -9.03
N GLU A 126 6.97 -9.54 -9.02
CA GLU A 126 7.73 -10.00 -10.19
C GLU A 126 6.82 -10.20 -11.40
N GLN A 127 5.64 -10.80 -11.18
CA GLN A 127 4.63 -10.95 -12.22
C GLN A 127 4.12 -9.59 -12.72
N LEU A 128 3.75 -8.66 -11.83
CA LEU A 128 3.31 -7.32 -12.21
C LEU A 128 4.36 -6.58 -13.05
N LEU A 129 5.63 -6.67 -12.67
CA LEU A 129 6.73 -5.98 -13.37
C LEU A 129 7.07 -6.62 -14.72
N ARG A 130 6.86 -7.93 -14.86
CA ARG A 130 7.10 -8.67 -16.10
C ARG A 130 5.96 -8.52 -17.10
N ASP A 131 4.73 -8.70 -16.63
CA ASP A 131 3.55 -8.90 -17.47
C ASP A 131 2.67 -7.64 -17.55
N GLY A 132 2.92 -6.65 -16.68
CA GLY A 132 2.02 -5.51 -16.47
C GLY A 132 0.80 -5.91 -15.64
N TYR A 133 -0.18 -5.00 -15.53
CA TYR A 133 -1.45 -5.32 -14.88
C TYR A 133 -2.33 -6.14 -15.84
N THR A 134 -2.67 -7.37 -15.45
CA THR A 134 -3.61 -8.24 -16.17
C THR A 134 -4.85 -8.48 -15.30
N GLU A 135 -6.04 -8.19 -15.84
CA GLU A 135 -7.34 -8.41 -15.16
C GLU A 135 -7.65 -9.88 -14.87
#